data_AF-A0A9D5MPK5-F1
#
_entry.id   AF-A0A9D5MPK5-F1
#
_cell.length_a   1.000
_cell.length_b   1.000
_cell.length_c   1.000
_cell.angle_alpha   90.00
_cell.angle_beta   90.00
_cell.angle_gamma   90.00
#
_symmetry.space_group_name_H-M   'P 1'
#
loop_
_entity.id
_entity.type
_entity.pdbx_description
1 polymer ?
#
loop_
_entity_poly.entity_id
_entity_poly.type
_entity_poly.pdbx_seq_one_letter_code
_entity_poly.pdbx_strand_id
1 'polypeptide(L)'
;MIVYDRLWTTLKERGISQYKLIKDYNISTGQLDRLRKNGNVNTYTLNQLCEILDCRLEDIAEYKKESNFSLSQEIAQSYLEKSDKTS
;
A
#
# COMPACT_ATOMS: atom_id res chain seq x y z
N MET A 1 7.53 0.92 -0.45
CA MET A 1 6.58 0.19 -1.31
C MET A 1 5.31 0.98 -1.57
N ILE A 2 4.60 0.70 -2.67
CA ILE A 2 3.21 1.18 -2.87
C ILE A 2 2.28 0.27 -2.10
N VAL A 3 1.32 0.83 -1.36
CA VAL A 3 0.27 0.10 -0.64
C VAL A 3 -1.12 0.55 -1.10
N TYR A 4 -2.10 -0.33 -0.95
CA TYR A 4 -3.48 -0.10 -1.40
C TYR A 4 -4.50 -0.10 -0.25
N ASP A 5 -4.05 0.19 0.97
CA ASP A 5 -4.93 0.20 2.17
C ASP A 5 -6.13 1.16 1.98
N ARG A 6 -5.88 2.30 1.31
CA ARG A 6 -6.90 3.34 1.04
C ARG A 6 -7.99 2.86 0.10
N LEU A 7 -7.67 1.98 -0.86
CA LEU A 7 -8.64 1.42 -1.80
C LEU A 7 -9.85 0.80 -1.09
N TRP A 8 -9.62 0.06 0.01
CA TRP A 8 -10.69 -0.61 0.74
C TRP A 8 -11.62 0.36 1.47
N THR A 9 -11.06 1.48 1.94
CA THR A 9 -11.83 2.56 2.55
C THR A 9 -12.69 3.24 1.49
N THR A 10 -12.08 3.61 0.36
CA THR A 10 -12.78 4.24 -0.77
C THR A 10 -13.89 3.35 -1.33
N LEU A 11 -13.66 2.04 -1.46
CA LEU A 11 -14.70 1.08 -1.87
C LEU A 11 -15.93 1.11 -0.93
N LYS A 12 -15.68 1.16 0.38
CA LYS A 12 -16.74 1.22 1.39
C LYS A 12 -17.51 2.54 1.31
N GLU A 13 -16.82 3.67 1.18
CA GLU A 13 -17.42 5.00 1.07
C GLU A 13 -18.28 5.15 -0.20
N ARG A 14 -17.85 4.52 -1.31
CA ARG A 14 -18.59 4.52 -2.58
C ARG A 14 -19.65 3.42 -2.66
N GLY A 15 -19.80 2.58 -1.64
CA GLY A 15 -20.77 1.48 -1.62
C GLY A 15 -20.49 0.39 -2.68
N ILE A 16 -19.24 0.24 -3.11
CA ILE A 16 -18.83 -0.76 -4.10
C ILE A 16 -18.19 -1.95 -3.38
N SER A 17 -18.80 -3.13 -3.55
CA SER A 17 -18.25 -4.36 -3.00
C SER A 17 -17.14 -4.94 -3.88
N GLN A 18 -16.24 -5.70 -3.27
CA GLN A 18 -15.22 -6.45 -4.02
C GLN A 18 -15.82 -7.46 -5.01
N TYR A 19 -16.98 -8.02 -4.69
CA TYR A 19 -17.72 -8.88 -5.61
C TYR A 19 -18.17 -8.11 -6.85
N LYS A 20 -18.62 -6.86 -6.67
CA LYS A 20 -19.01 -5.96 -7.77
C LYS A 20 -17.84 -5.69 -8.72
N LEU A 21 -16.63 -5.48 -8.18
CA LEU A 21 -15.41 -5.35 -8.99
C LEU A 21 -15.18 -6.56 -9.90
N ILE A 22 -15.43 -7.77 -9.41
CA ILE A 22 -15.24 -9.01 -10.17
C ILE A 22 -16.34 -9.19 -11.21
N LYS A 23 -17.61 -9.01 -10.83
CA LYS A 23 -18.75 -9.33 -11.68
C LYS A 23 -19.08 -8.26 -12.71
N ASP A 24 -19.02 -7.00 -12.32
CA ASP A 24 -19.55 -5.90 -13.12
C ASP A 24 -18.43 -5.15 -13.84
N TYR A 25 -17.22 -5.13 -13.26
CA TYR A 25 -16.09 -4.37 -13.75
C TYR A 25 -14.92 -5.23 -14.24
N ASN A 26 -15.09 -6.55 -14.24
CA ASN A 26 -14.15 -7.53 -14.79
C ASN A 26 -12.73 -7.46 -14.18
N ILE A 27 -12.62 -6.99 -12.93
CA ILE A 27 -11.37 -7.09 -12.15
C ILE A 27 -11.20 -8.56 -11.77
N SER A 28 -10.11 -9.18 -12.23
CA SER A 28 -9.87 -10.59 -11.92
C SER A 28 -9.61 -10.81 -10.41
N THR A 29 -9.93 -12.01 -9.93
CA THR A 29 -9.61 -12.43 -8.56
C THR A 29 -8.11 -12.33 -8.26
N GLY A 30 -7.26 -12.61 -9.25
CA GLY A 30 -5.81 -12.47 -9.15
C GLY A 30 -5.34 -11.02 -9.01
N GLN A 31 -5.93 -10.07 -9.73
CA GLN A 31 -5.63 -8.64 -9.53
C GLN A 31 -6.04 -8.20 -8.12
N LEU A 32 -7.22 -8.62 -7.66
CA LEU A 32 -7.72 -8.28 -6.33
C LEU A 32 -6.83 -8.86 -5.21
N ASP A 33 -6.34 -10.09 -5.37
CA ASP A 33 -5.40 -10.70 -4.44
C ASP A 33 -4.05 -9.95 -4.39
N ARG A 34 -3.52 -9.51 -5.54
CA ARG A 34 -2.32 -8.66 -5.59
C ARG A 34 -2.52 -7.35 -4.85
N LEU A 35 -3.65 -6.68 -5.03
CA LEU A 35 -3.98 -5.45 -4.31
C LEU A 35 -4.00 -5.68 -2.78
N ARG A 36 -4.59 -6.79 -2.30
CA ARG A 36 -4.58 -7.11 -0.86
C ARG A 36 -3.19 -7.34 -0.29
N LYS A 37 -2.28 -7.89 -1.12
CA LYS A 37 -0.90 -8.20 -0.73
C LYS A 37 0.08 -7.07 -1.01
N ASN A 38 -0.42 -5.88 -1.40
CA ASN A 38 0.42 -4.75 -1.84
C ASN A 38 1.42 -5.16 -2.94
N GLY A 39 1.00 -6.10 -3.80
CA GLY A 39 1.80 -6.60 -4.91
C GLY A 39 1.82 -5.66 -6.11
N ASN A 40 2.65 -5.99 -7.09
CA ASN A 40 2.75 -5.22 -8.33
C ASN A 40 1.45 -5.31 -9.14
N VAL A 41 0.90 -4.14 -9.47
CA VAL A 41 -0.21 -3.98 -10.41
C VAL A 41 0.22 -2.99 -11.48
N ASN A 42 -0.35 -3.09 -12.68
CA ASN A 42 -0.08 -2.12 -13.74
C ASN A 42 -0.88 -0.83 -13.50
N THR A 43 -0.40 0.27 -14.06
CA THR A 43 -1.09 1.58 -13.99
C THR A 43 -2.46 1.54 -14.64
N TYR A 44 -2.69 0.67 -15.63
CA TYR A 44 -4.01 0.45 -16.22
C TYR A 44 -5.05 -0.02 -15.19
N THR A 45 -4.70 -0.95 -14.29
CA THR A 45 -5.60 -1.40 -13.21
C THR A 45 -5.94 -0.25 -12.28
N LEU A 46 -4.96 0.61 -11.96
CA LEU A 46 -5.19 1.80 -11.12
C LEU A 46 -6.12 2.80 -11.82
N ASN A 47 -5.93 3.04 -13.11
CA ASN A 47 -6.80 3.90 -13.91
C ASN A 47 -8.25 3.39 -13.90
N GLN A 48 -8.46 2.10 -14.16
CA GLN A 48 -9.79 1.49 -14.11
C GLN A 48 -10.44 1.65 -12.72
N LEU A 49 -9.69 1.47 -11.64
CA LEU A 49 -10.21 1.67 -10.28
C LEU A 49 -10.62 3.12 -10.03
N CYS A 50 -9.82 4.10 -10.47
CA CYS A 50 -10.18 5.51 -10.36
C CYS A 50 -11.45 5.85 -11.16
N GLU A 51 -11.60 5.30 -12.37
CA GLU A 51 -12.81 5.49 -13.19
C GLU A 51 -14.06 4.87 -12.54
N ILE A 52 -13.94 3.67 -11.98
CA ILE A 52 -15.04 2.97 -11.29
C ILE A 52 -15.47 3.71 -10.02
N LEU A 53 -14.51 4.27 -9.29
CA LEU A 53 -14.73 4.88 -7.97
C LEU A 53 -14.95 6.39 -8.02
N ASP A 54 -14.78 7.00 -9.20
CA ASP A 54 -14.77 8.46 -9.39
C ASP A 54 -13.90 9.16 -8.33
N CYS A 55 -12.63 8.77 -8.29
CA CYS A 55 -11.67 9.19 -7.27
C CYS A 55 -10.29 9.51 -7.86
N ARG A 56 -9.43 10.09 -7.02
CA ARG A 56 -8.04 10.37 -7.36
C ARG A 56 -7.15 9.17 -7.05
N LEU A 57 -5.94 9.15 -7.60
CA LEU A 57 -5.00 8.02 -7.40
C LEU A 57 -4.61 7.86 -5.92
N GLU A 58 -4.41 8.97 -5.21
CA GLU A 58 -4.09 8.97 -3.78
C GLU A 58 -5.20 8.45 -2.86
N ASP A 59 -6.43 8.31 -3.38
CA ASP A 59 -7.56 7.73 -2.66
C ASP A 59 -7.50 6.20 -2.66
N ILE A 60 -6.67 5.60 -3.53
CA ILE A 60 -6.57 4.14 -3.67
C ILE A 60 -5.15 3.60 -3.47
N ALA A 61 -4.13 4.44 -3.63
CA ALA A 61 -2.74 4.04 -3.53
C ALA A 61 -1.91 5.06 -2.74
N GLU A 62 -0.95 4.56 -1.97
CA GLU A 62 -0.02 5.38 -1.20
C GLU A 62 1.40 4.84 -1.31
N TYR A 63 2.38 5.72 -1.47
CA TYR A 63 3.78 5.34 -1.32
C TYR A 63 4.19 5.41 0.16
N LYS A 64 4.55 4.26 0.73
CA LYS A 64 5.20 4.16 2.04
C LYS A 64 6.70 3.97 1.85
N LYS A 65 7.50 4.93 2.33
CA LYS A 65 8.96 4.80 2.36
C LYS A 65 9.32 3.61 3.24
N GLU A 66 10.17 2.71 2.75
CA GLU A 66 10.76 1.70 3.64
C GLU A 66 11.77 2.40 4.54
N SER A 67 11.34 2.60 5.77
CA SER A 67 12.17 3.14 6.83
C SER A 67 13.15 2.06 7.29
N ASN A 68 14.44 2.19 6.94
CA ASN A 68 15.55 1.48 7.60
C ASN A 68 15.78 2.00 9.04
N PHE A 69 14.70 2.21 9.81
CA PHE A 69 14.77 2.73 11.17
C PHE A 69 15.42 1.72 12.12
N SER A 70 15.28 0.42 11.85
CA SER A 70 15.94 -0.65 12.62
C SER A 70 17.46 -0.58 12.49
N LEU A 71 18.00 -0.38 11.28
CA LEU A 71 19.44 -0.29 11.07
C LEU A 71 20.04 0.97 11.71
N SER A 72 19.32 2.09 11.66
CA SER A 72 19.78 3.36 12.23
C SER A 72 19.68 3.40 13.77
N GLN A 73 18.71 2.71 14.36
CA GLN A 73 18.60 2.55 15.82
C GLN A 73 19.66 1.58 16.37
N GLU A 74 19.89 0.43 15.72
CA GLU A 74 20.95 -0.52 16.10
C GLU A 74 22.34 0.11 15.97
N ILE A 75 22.58 0.86 14.87
CA ILE A 75 23.83 1.59 14.68
C ILE A 75 24.00 2.66 15.77
N ALA A 76 22.96 3.46 16.05
CA ALA A 76 23.03 4.50 17.08
C ALA A 76 23.28 3.92 18.49
N GLN A 77 22.63 2.81 18.84
CA GLN A 77 22.87 2.10 20.10
C GLN A 77 24.31 1.57 20.19
N SER A 78 24.82 0.99 19.10
CA SER A 78 26.21 0.49 19.06
C SER A 78 27.28 1.58 19.22
N TYR A 79 26.99 2.83 18.83
CA TYR A 79 27.89 3.96 19.03
C TYR A 79 27.85 4.48 20.48
N LEU A 80 26.68 4.51 21.11
CA LEU A 80 26.53 4.93 22.51
C LEU A 80 27.23 3.95 23.47
N GLU A 81 27.06 2.65 23.26
CA GLU A 81 27.70 1.61 24.09
C GLU A 81 29.23 1.56 24.02
N LYS A 82 29.82 2.07 22.92
CA LYS A 82 31.28 2.17 22.78
C LYS A 82 31.85 3.36 23.56
N SER A 83 31.06 4.41 23.80
CA SER A 83 31.51 5.59 24.55
C SER A 83 31.59 5.35 26.05
N ASP A 84 30.76 4.44 26.59
CA ASP A 84 30.75 4.07 28.01
C ASP A 84 31.87 3.07 28.40
N LYS A 85 32.55 2.45 27.43
CA LYS A 85 33.61 1.45 27.68
C LYS A 85 35.05 1.99 27.58
N THR A 86 35.21 3.28 27.29
CA THR A 86 36.52 3.95 27.16
C THR A 86 36.87 4.87 28.32
N SER A 87 36.12 4.80 29.44
CA SER A 87 36.41 5.55 30.67
C SER A 87 36.73 4.64 31.84
#